data_AF-A0A401Q8F6-F1
#
_entry.id   AF-A0A401Q8F6-F1
#
_cell.length_a   1.000
_cell.length_b   1.000
_cell.length_c   1.000
_cell.angle_alpha   90.00
_cell.angle_beta   90.00
_cell.angle_gamma   90.00
#
_symmetry.space_group_name_H-M   'P 1'
#
loop_
_entity.id
_entity.type
_entity.pdbx_description
1 polymer ?
#
loop_
_entity_poly.entity_id
_entity_poly.type
_entity_poly.pdbx_seq_one_letter_code
_entity_poly.pdbx_strand_id
1 'polypeptide(L)'
;SPRNTSVRMILENGGRISLRCFSAGNPEVHNFTWFKISQGEVTNEKLAGQTIVVLNGFEEEISYYCEATNLLGSSQSLPIRIPTEYGAVILPESRCTQYLTNLTCLCLIRAHASINVT
;
A
#
# COMPACT_ATOMS: atom_id res chain seq x y z
N SER A 1 20.23 12.23 16.65
CA SER A 1 18.99 11.44 16.50
C SER A 1 18.48 11.56 15.06
N PRO A 2 17.63 10.64 14.60
CA PRO A 2 17.06 10.65 13.26
C PRO A 2 16.23 11.92 13.02
N ARG A 3 16.23 12.45 11.80
CA ARG A 3 15.53 13.68 11.38
C ARG A 3 15.12 13.57 9.92
N ASN A 4 14.11 14.37 9.55
CA ASN A 4 13.55 14.42 8.19
C ASN A 4 13.05 13.05 7.71
N THR A 5 12.46 12.27 8.63
CA THR A 5 11.88 10.97 8.28
C THR A 5 10.74 11.18 7.30
N SER A 6 10.82 10.54 6.14
CA SER A 6 9.87 10.69 5.04
C SER A 6 9.64 9.35 4.34
N VAL A 7 8.49 9.22 3.70
CA VAL A 7 8.10 8.02 2.96
C VAL A 7 7.99 8.37 1.48
N ARG A 8 8.48 7.49 0.62
CA ARG A 8 8.22 7.53 -0.82
C ARG A 8 7.43 6.30 -1.23
N MET A 9 6.44 6.52 -2.08
CA MET A 9 5.62 5.49 -2.69
C MET A 9 6.09 5.22 -4.11
N ILE A 10 6.17 3.95 -4.47
CA ILE A 10 6.49 3.49 -5.82
C ILE A 10 5.40 2.49 -6.22
N LEU A 11 4.67 2.81 -7.29
CA LEU A 11 3.68 1.91 -7.88
C LEU A 11 4.41 0.81 -8.65
N GLU A 12 4.04 -0.44 -8.37
CA GLU A 12 4.54 -1.61 -9.07
C GLU A 12 3.43 -2.24 -9.93
N ASN A 13 3.84 -3.07 -10.89
CA ASN A 13 2.90 -3.81 -11.71
C ASN A 13 2.11 -4.84 -10.88
N GLY A 14 0.83 -5.02 -11.22
CA GLY A 14 -0.02 -6.03 -10.58
C GLY A 14 -0.63 -5.59 -9.25
N GLY A 15 -0.86 -4.28 -9.05
CA GLY A 15 -1.58 -3.75 -7.88
C GLY A 15 -0.76 -3.81 -6.59
N ARG A 16 0.57 -3.70 -6.70
CA ARG A 16 1.49 -3.65 -5.57
C ARG A 16 2.05 -2.24 -5.44
N ILE A 17 2.26 -1.82 -4.20
CA ILE A 17 2.92 -0.57 -3.86
C ILE A 17 4.12 -0.88 -2.99
N SER A 18 5.28 -0.37 -3.39
CA SER A 18 6.47 -0.31 -2.56
C SER A 18 6.52 1.01 -1.79
N LEU A 19 6.52 0.94 -0.46
CA LEU A 19 6.75 2.08 0.41
C LEU A 19 8.17 2.02 0.97
N ARG A 20 8.94 3.09 0.77
CA ARG A 20 10.32 3.20 1.26
C ARG A 20 10.47 4.38 2.21
N CYS A 21 11.06 4.11 3.37
CA CYS A 21 11.33 5.09 4.41
C CYS A 21 12.75 5.64 4.30
N PHE A 22 12.87 6.95 4.43
CA PHE A 22 14.13 7.69 4.39
C PHE A 22 14.25 8.54 5.64
N SER A 23 15.39 8.50 6.30
CA SER A 23 15.68 9.35 7.45
C SER A 23 17.16 9.68 7.48
N ALA A 24 17.50 10.91 7.86
CA ALA A 24 18.88 11.34 8.04
C ALA A 24 19.23 11.26 9.52
N GLY A 25 20.31 10.57 9.88
CA GLY A 25 20.76 10.44 11.25
C GLY A 25 22.27 10.28 11.33
N ASN A 26 22.86 10.85 12.39
CA ASN A 26 24.22 10.53 12.83
C ASN A 26 24.14 10.11 14.30
N PRO A 27 24.45 8.85 14.66
CA PRO A 27 24.86 7.74 13.79
C PRO A 27 23.78 7.31 12.78
N GLU A 28 24.17 6.53 11.77
CA GLU A 28 23.27 6.11 10.69
C GLU A 28 22.02 5.38 11.22
N VAL A 29 20.92 5.49 10.49
CA VAL A 29 19.64 4.87 10.86
C VAL A 29 19.52 3.51 10.19
N HIS A 30 19.49 2.45 10.99
CA HIS A 30 19.32 1.08 10.50
C HIS A 30 17.98 0.44 10.88
N ASN A 31 17.30 0.98 11.90
CA ASN A 31 16.03 0.45 12.36
C ASN A 31 14.87 1.27 11.82
N PHE A 32 13.99 0.61 11.06
CA PHE A 32 12.78 1.17 10.49
C PHE A 32 11.59 0.29 10.88
N THR A 33 10.57 0.90 11.47
CA THR A 33 9.33 0.25 11.87
C THR A 33 8.17 0.95 11.19
N TRP A 34 7.29 0.20 10.57
CA TRP A 34 6.09 0.70 9.92
C TRP A 34 4.86 0.40 10.75
N PHE A 35 3.92 1.34 10.71
CA PHE A 35 2.67 1.26 11.43
C PHE A 35 1.54 1.49 10.43
N LYS A 36 0.57 0.58 10.43
CA LYS A 36 -0.65 0.68 9.62
C LYS A 36 -1.69 1.49 10.38
N ILE A 37 -2.25 2.50 9.73
CA ILE A 37 -3.42 3.25 10.17
C ILE A 37 -4.61 2.76 9.33
N SER A 38 -5.70 2.41 10.02
CA SER A 38 -6.96 2.00 9.41
C SER A 38 -8.09 2.76 10.10
N GLN A 39 -8.99 3.38 9.34
CA GLN A 39 -10.13 4.13 9.90
C GLN A 39 -9.71 5.20 10.93
N GLY A 40 -8.55 5.83 10.72
CA GLY A 40 -8.00 6.85 11.62
C GLY A 40 -7.26 6.31 12.85
N GLU A 41 -7.22 5.00 13.09
CA GLU A 41 -6.55 4.40 14.24
C GLU A 41 -5.30 3.60 13.85
N VAL A 42 -4.28 3.65 14.70
CA VAL A 42 -3.08 2.83 14.55
C VAL A 42 -3.41 1.39 14.93
N THR A 43 -3.25 0.48 13.98
CA THR A 43 -3.50 -0.94 14.20
C THR A 43 -2.34 -1.61 14.95
N ASN A 44 -2.56 -2.84 15.41
CA ASN A 44 -1.50 -3.66 16.02
C ASN A 44 -0.50 -4.22 14.98
N GLU A 45 -0.74 -3.99 13.70
CA GLU A 45 0.12 -4.47 12.62
C GLU A 45 1.39 -3.62 12.52
N LYS A 46 2.54 -4.26 12.65
CA LYS A 46 3.86 -3.65 12.53
C LYS A 46 4.71 -4.42 11.55
N LEU A 47 5.37 -3.69 10.66
CA LEU A 47 6.31 -4.26 9.70
C LEU A 47 7.70 -3.67 9.94
N ALA A 48 8.74 -4.45 9.66
CA ALA A 48 10.12 -4.04 9.84
C ALA A 48 10.84 -3.92 8.50
N GLY A 49 11.83 -3.03 8.45
CA GLY A 49 12.69 -2.85 7.28
C GLY A 49 12.50 -1.50 6.61
N GLN A 50 13.52 -1.07 5.85
CA GLN A 50 13.52 0.24 5.20
C GLN A 50 12.43 0.34 4.10
N THR A 51 12.07 -0.79 3.47
CA THR A 51 11.06 -0.86 2.42
C THR A 51 10.07 -1.97 2.77
N ILE A 52 8.78 -1.69 2.59
CA ILE A 52 7.69 -2.67 2.68
C ILE A 52 6.90 -2.68 1.37
N VAL A 53 6.34 -3.84 1.02
CA VAL A 53 5.44 -3.99 -0.12
C VAL A 53 4.04 -4.21 0.43
N VAL A 54 3.09 -3.38 -0.01
CA VAL A 54 1.67 -3.50 0.33
C VAL A 54 0.87 -3.68 -0.95
N LEU A 55 -0.31 -4.27 -0.84
CA LEU A 55 -1.24 -4.35 -1.95
C LEU A 55 -2.04 -3.05 -2.03
N ASN A 56 -2.45 -2.65 -3.24
CA ASN A 56 -3.52 -1.67 -3.38
C ASN A 56 -4.73 -2.17 -2.58
N GLY A 57 -5.13 -1.37 -1.60
CA GLY A 57 -6.19 -1.72 -0.67
C GLY A 57 -7.55 -1.59 -1.32
N PHE A 58 -8.46 -2.51 -0.98
CA PHE A 58 -9.90 -2.32 -1.16
C PHE A 58 -10.56 -1.64 0.06
N GLU A 59 -9.82 -1.50 1.16
CA GLU A 59 -10.31 -0.84 2.37
C GLU A 59 -10.15 0.67 2.20
N GLU A 60 -11.24 1.40 2.43
CA GLU A 60 -11.20 2.85 2.51
C GLU A 60 -10.31 3.27 3.70
N GLU A 61 -9.51 4.33 3.51
CA GLU A 61 -8.72 4.98 4.57
C GLU A 61 -7.51 4.22 5.15
N ILE A 62 -6.86 3.34 4.39
CA ILE A 62 -5.55 2.82 4.80
C ILE A 62 -4.46 3.89 4.63
N SER A 63 -3.68 4.12 5.69
CA SER A 63 -2.43 4.89 5.62
C SER A 63 -1.29 4.15 6.32
N TYR A 64 -0.06 4.51 6.00
CA TYR A 64 1.13 4.01 6.71
C TYR A 64 2.02 5.16 7.15
N TYR A 65 2.64 5.04 8.31
CA TYR A 65 3.77 5.89 8.67
C TYR A 65 4.94 5.03 9.12
N CYS A 66 6.13 5.59 8.99
CA CYS A 66 7.38 4.95 9.36
C CYS A 66 8.00 5.66 10.56
N GLU A 67 8.54 4.89 11.50
CA GLU A 67 9.43 5.37 12.53
C GLU A 67 10.85 4.88 12.23
N ALA A 68 11.78 5.84 12.15
CA ALA A 68 13.19 5.59 11.97
C ALA A 68 13.91 5.79 13.31
N THR A 69 14.70 4.81 13.73
CA THR A 69 15.33 4.79 15.06
C THR A 69 16.83 4.55 14.95
N ASN A 70 17.60 5.33 15.72
CA ASN A 70 19.02 5.09 15.95
C ASN A 70 19.32 5.14 17.46
N LEU A 71 20.60 4.98 17.82
CA LEU A 71 21.03 4.90 19.22
C LEU A 71 20.77 6.19 20.02
N LEU A 72 20.53 7.31 19.32
CA LEU A 72 20.29 8.62 19.91
C LEU A 72 18.81 9.02 19.92
N GLY A 73 17.89 8.18 19.41
CA GLY A 73 16.45 8.43 19.44
C GLY A 73 15.70 8.00 18.18
N SER A 74 14.47 8.48 18.03
CA SER A 74 13.58 8.14 16.90
C SER A 74 12.98 9.38 16.23
N SER A 75 12.52 9.23 14.99
CA SER A 75 11.75 10.23 14.26
C SER A 75 10.74 9.56 13.33
N GLN A 76 9.50 10.05 13.37
CA GLN A 76 8.38 9.52 12.59
C GLN A 76 8.14 10.33 11.32
N SER A 77 7.69 9.65 10.26
CA SER A 77 7.21 10.30 9.04
C SER A 77 5.78 10.82 9.20
N LEU A 78 5.38 11.70 8.29
CA LEU A 78 3.96 11.92 8.06
C LEU A 78 3.31 10.63 7.51
N PRO A 79 2.04 10.36 7.83
CA PRO A 79 1.30 9.26 7.22
C PRO A 79 1.14 9.45 5.72
N ILE A 80 1.35 8.38 4.96
CA ILE A 80 1.04 8.32 3.52
C ILE A 80 -0.22 7.49 3.31
N ARG A 81 -1.22 8.07 2.64
CA ARG A 81 -2.45 7.38 2.27
C ARG A 81 -2.17 6.42 1.13
N ILE A 82 -2.62 5.18 1.26
CA ILE A 82 -2.61 4.23 0.15
C ILE A 82 -3.76 4.61 -0.78
N PRO A 83 -3.49 4.86 -2.07
CA PRO A 83 -4.55 5.12 -3.01
C PRO A 83 -5.47 3.90 -3.09
N THR A 84 -6.76 4.14 -2.87
CA THR A 84 -7.82 3.23 -3.30
C THR A 84 -7.92 3.39 -4.82
N GLU A 85 -7.17 2.58 -5.58
CA GLU A 85 -7.21 2.76 -7.03
C GLU A 85 -8.59 2.42 -7.59
N TYR A 86 -9.21 3.44 -8.18
CA TYR A 86 -10.28 3.34 -9.16
C TYR A 86 -9.74 2.58 -10.39
N GLY A 87 -9.79 1.26 -10.36
CA GLY A 87 -9.43 0.42 -11.48
C GLY A 87 -10.03 -0.96 -11.30
N ALA A 88 -10.95 -1.34 -12.19
CA ALA A 88 -11.53 -2.67 -12.18
C ALA A 88 -10.42 -3.73 -12.30
N VAL A 89 -10.25 -4.56 -11.29
CA VAL A 89 -9.29 -5.66 -11.30
C VAL A 89 -9.93 -6.85 -12.00
N ILE A 90 -9.33 -7.35 -13.09
CA ILE A 90 -9.75 -8.60 -13.73
C ILE A 90 -9.46 -9.76 -12.78
N LEU A 91 -10.50 -10.52 -12.47
CA LEU A 91 -10.46 -11.64 -11.55
C LEU A 91 -9.96 -12.91 -12.27
N PRO A 92 -9.14 -13.76 -11.61
CA PRO A 92 -8.61 -14.99 -12.20
C PRO A 92 -9.70 -16.00 -12.56
N GLU A 93 -10.91 -15.83 -12.03
CA GLU A 93 -12.09 -16.63 -12.35
C GLU A 93 -12.69 -16.30 -13.73
N SER A 94 -12.20 -15.25 -14.41
CA SER A 94 -12.52 -14.95 -15.80
C SER A 94 -12.16 -16.14 -16.70
N ARG A 95 -13.03 -16.51 -17.64
CA ARG A 95 -12.83 -17.70 -18.48
C ARG A 95 -13.42 -17.51 -19.87
N CYS A 96 -12.81 -18.13 -20.87
CA CYS A 96 -13.42 -18.26 -22.19
C CYS A 96 -13.78 -19.72 -22.45
N THR A 97 -14.97 -19.96 -23.00
CA THR A 97 -15.46 -21.27 -23.44
C THR A 97 -15.71 -21.23 -24.94
N GLN A 98 -15.25 -22.27 -25.63
CA GLN A 98 -15.44 -22.42 -27.08
C GLN A 98 -16.51 -23.47 -27.34
N TYR A 99 -17.49 -23.14 -28.18
CA TYR A 99 -18.51 -24.06 -28.65
C TYR A 99 -18.60 -23.99 -30.17
N LEU A 100 -18.17 -25.07 -30.84
CA LEU A 100 -18.08 -25.16 -32.30
C LEU A 100 -17.23 -24.01 -32.86
N THR A 101 -17.86 -23.00 -33.45
CA THR A 101 -17.21 -21.80 -34.03
C THR A 101 -17.31 -20.55 -33.14
N ASN A 102 -18.07 -20.61 -32.03
CA ASN A 102 -18.32 -19.47 -31.17
C ASN A 102 -17.39 -19.48 -29.96
N LEU A 103 -16.75 -18.35 -29.69
CA LEU A 103 -15.97 -18.10 -28.48
C LEU A 103 -16.79 -17.21 -27.54
N THR A 104 -17.11 -17.71 -26.36
CA THR A 104 -17.80 -16.96 -25.32
C THR A 104 -16.84 -16.69 -24.18
N CYS A 105 -16.56 -15.43 -23.88
CA CYS A 105 -15.70 -15.04 -22.77
C CYS A 105 -16.52 -14.39 -21.64
N LEU A 106 -16.29 -14.86 -20.41
CA LEU A 106 -16.77 -14.26 -19.17
C LEU A 106 -15.62 -13.48 -18.55
N CYS A 107 -15.75 -12.15 -18.52
CA CYS A 107 -14.84 -11.27 -17.80
C CYS A 107 -15.44 -10.93 -16.44
N LEU A 108 -14.77 -11.37 -15.38
CA LEU A 108 -15.13 -11.03 -14.01
C LEU A 108 -14.18 -9.94 -13.54
N ILE A 109 -14.74 -8.86 -13.02
CA ILE A 109 -13.96 -7.76 -12.45
C ILE A 109 -14.40 -7.51 -11.00
N ARG A 110 -13.45 -7.09 -10.16
CA ARG A 110 -13.75 -6.46 -8.87
C ARG A 110 -13.58 -4.95 -9.05
N ALA A 111 -14.66 -4.21 -8.90
CA ALA A 111 -14.67 -2.75 -8.98
C ALA A 111 -15.30 -2.16 -7.71
N HIS A 112 -14.89 -0.94 -7.35
CA HIS A 112 -15.41 -0.23 -6.19
C HIS A 112 -16.76 0.42 -6.53
N ALA A 113 -17.80 0.13 -5.74
CA ALA A 113 -19.14 0.68 -5.91
C ALA A 113 -19.33 1.92 -5.03
N SER A 114 -18.66 3.02 -5.37
CA SER A 114 -18.91 4.31 -4.70
C SER A 114 -18.83 5.48 -5.69
N ILE A 115 -19.71 5.49 -6.70
CA ILE A 115 -20.19 6.76 -7.28
C ILE A 115 -21.70 6.64 -7.45
N ASN A 116 -22.45 7.10 -6.44
CA ASN A 116 -23.83 7.52 -6.67
C ASN A 116 -23.76 8.86 -7.39
N VAL A 117 -23.96 8.86 -8.71
CA VAL A 117 -24.27 10.08 -9.44
C VAL A 117 -25.77 10.33 -9.24
N THR A 118 -26.12 11.30 -8.40
CA THR A 118 -27.46 11.90 -8.34
C THR A 118 -27.68 12.84 -9.51
#